data_AF-A0A4Z0PZT1-F1
#
_entry.id   AF-A0A4Z0PZT1-F1
#
_cell.length_a   1.000
_cell.length_b   1.000
_cell.length_c   1.000
_cell.angle_alpha   90.00
_cell.angle_beta   90.00
_cell.angle_gamma   90.00
#
_symmetry.space_group_name_H-M   'P 1'
#
loop_
_entity.id
_entity.type
_entity.pdbx_description
1 polymer ?
#
loop_
_entity_poly.entity_id
_entity_poly.type
_entity_poly.pdbx_seq_one_letter_code
_entity_poly.pdbx_strand_id
1 'polypeptide(L)'
;MALSSDNLNDHLYSTNLALGDLFNNHTFAHDPSGLIPILDSWGPQLQNSHSAVLQAAADELGQLKGYLQNGDRPGAAALMQRLGEQASRAASNTHEVAGAHLHNGLGDQLRHLGQLLIMASGNLKSM
;
A
#
# COMPACT_ATOMS: atom_id res chain seq x y z
N MET A 1 14.90 -8.72 9.25
CA MET A 1 15.13 -9.56 8.06
C MET A 1 15.10 -8.63 6.87
N ALA A 2 16.15 -8.63 6.04
CA ALA A 2 16.18 -7.78 4.84
C ALA A 2 15.07 -8.21 3.88
N LEU A 3 14.39 -7.25 3.24
CA LEU A 3 13.39 -7.52 2.20
C LEU A 3 14.07 -8.17 0.99
N SER A 4 13.95 -9.48 0.86
CA SER A 4 14.24 -10.21 -0.38
C SER A 4 13.03 -10.12 -1.31
N SER A 5 13.24 -10.17 -2.62
CA SER A 5 12.16 -10.06 -3.63
C SER A 5 11.03 -11.07 -3.40
N ASP A 6 11.36 -12.29 -2.94
CA ASP A 6 10.39 -13.35 -2.60
C ASP A 6 9.51 -12.97 -1.40
N ASN A 7 10.11 -12.48 -0.31
CA ASN A 7 9.39 -12.02 0.87
C ASN A 7 8.55 -10.77 0.58
N LEU A 8 9.03 -9.87 -0.28
CA LEU A 8 8.28 -8.68 -0.69
C LEU A 8 7.03 -9.07 -1.48
N ASN A 9 7.13 -10.05 -2.39
CA ASN A 9 6.00 -10.54 -3.19
C ASN A 9 4.92 -11.22 -2.33
N ASP A 10 5.31 -12.04 -1.35
CA ASP A 10 4.36 -12.66 -0.42
C ASP A 10 3.67 -11.61 0.48
N HIS A 11 4.43 -10.61 0.92
CA HIS A 11 3.90 -9.52 1.73
C HIS A 11 2.94 -8.61 0.95
N LEU A 12 3.28 -8.27 -0.31
CA LEU A 12 2.41 -7.54 -1.23
C LEU A 12 1.12 -8.32 -1.50
N TYR A 13 1.19 -9.63 -1.70
CA TYR A 13 0.02 -10.47 -1.89
C TYR A 13 -0.93 -10.43 -0.69
N SER A 14 -0.42 -10.70 0.51
CA SER A 14 -1.21 -10.66 1.75
C SER A 14 -1.83 -9.28 1.98
N THR A 15 -1.13 -8.22 1.57
CA THR A 15 -1.60 -6.85 1.72
C THR A 15 -2.71 -6.53 0.75
N ASN A 16 -2.59 -6.93 -0.51
CA ASN A 16 -3.65 -6.75 -1.50
C ASN A 16 -4.93 -7.48 -1.09
N LEU A 17 -4.81 -8.68 -0.51
CA LEU A 17 -5.95 -9.41 0.04
C LEU A 17 -6.59 -8.66 1.22
N ALA A 18 -5.79 -8.24 2.20
CA ALA A 18 -6.30 -7.53 3.38
C ALA A 18 -6.95 -6.18 3.02
N LEU A 19 -6.34 -5.42 2.11
CA LEU A 19 -6.89 -4.17 1.61
C LEU A 19 -8.14 -4.39 0.77
N GLY A 20 -8.15 -5.44 -0.06
CA GLY A 20 -9.33 -5.82 -0.83
C GLY A 20 -10.52 -6.15 0.05
N ASP A 21 -10.31 -6.92 1.13
CA ASP A 21 -11.33 -7.22 2.13
C ASP A 21 -11.81 -5.94 2.85
N LEU A 22 -10.87 -5.14 3.34
CA LEU A 22 -11.15 -3.90 4.04
C LEU A 22 -11.98 -2.92 3.17
N PHE A 23 -11.59 -2.72 1.91
CA PHE A 23 -12.25 -1.77 1.01
C PHE A 23 -13.57 -2.27 0.45
N ASN A 24 -13.74 -3.58 0.30
CA ASN A 24 -15.06 -4.16 -0.02
C ASN A 24 -16.00 -4.09 1.18
N ASN A 25 -15.48 -4.00 2.39
CA ASN A 25 -16.29 -3.78 3.57
C ASN A 25 -16.79 -2.32 3.61
N HIS A 26 -18.10 -2.12 3.48
CA HIS A 26 -18.73 -0.78 3.53
C HIS A 26 -18.42 0.01 4.81
N THR A 27 -17.87 -0.65 5.83
CA THR A 27 -17.41 0.01 7.06
C THR A 27 -16.20 0.89 6.85
N PHE A 28 -15.34 0.65 5.85
CA PHE A 28 -14.09 1.41 5.69
C PHE A 28 -14.31 2.93 5.54
N ALA A 29 -15.35 3.32 4.81
CA ALA A 29 -15.65 4.73 4.61
C ALA A 29 -16.20 5.39 5.91
N HIS A 30 -16.83 4.60 6.80
CA HIS A 30 -17.24 5.05 8.13
C HIS A 30 -16.10 5.00 9.16
N ASP A 31 -15.26 3.98 9.10
CA ASP A 31 -14.13 3.74 9.99
C ASP A 31 -12.91 3.22 9.20
N PRO A 32 -11.99 4.12 8.81
CA PRO A 32 -10.80 3.74 8.07
C PRO A 32 -9.67 3.25 8.99
N SER A 33 -9.94 3.10 10.29
CA SER A 33 -8.96 2.67 11.30
C SER A 33 -8.46 1.24 11.07
N GLY A 34 -9.26 0.40 10.39
CA GLY A 34 -8.84 -0.95 9.97
C GLY A 34 -7.65 -0.97 9.01
N LEU A 35 -7.26 0.17 8.42
CA LEU A 35 -6.03 0.28 7.63
C LEU A 35 -4.77 0.34 8.51
N ILE A 36 -4.88 0.81 9.76
CA ILE A 36 -3.76 0.98 10.69
C ILE A 36 -2.94 -0.31 10.90
N PRO A 37 -3.54 -1.48 11.20
CA PRO A 37 -2.77 -2.72 11.37
C PRO A 37 -2.04 -3.15 10.08
N ILE A 38 -2.61 -2.84 8.91
CA ILE A 38 -1.96 -3.10 7.62
C ILE A 38 -0.72 -2.20 7.50
N LEU A 39 -0.86 -0.90 7.75
CA LEU A 39 0.27 0.04 7.73
C LEU A 39 1.38 -0.32 8.72
N ASP A 40 1.01 -0.80 9.91
CA ASP A 40 1.94 -1.19 10.97
C ASP A 40 2.81 -2.40 10.57
N SER A 41 2.25 -3.31 9.75
CA SER A 41 3.00 -4.43 9.17
C SER A 41 4.08 -3.96 8.19
N TRP A 42 3.81 -2.91 7.41
CA TRP A 42 4.70 -2.40 6.36
C TRP A 42 5.78 -1.45 6.85
N GLY A 43 5.47 -0.57 7.80
CA GLY A 43 6.37 0.48 8.27
C GLY A 43 7.78 -0.04 8.63
N PRO A 44 7.90 -1.07 9.51
CA PRO A 44 9.18 -1.64 9.88
C PRO A 44 9.92 -2.28 8.70
N GLN A 45 9.19 -2.94 7.79
CA GLN A 45 9.80 -3.62 6.66
C GLN A 45 10.41 -2.62 5.67
N LEU A 46 9.66 -1.57 5.34
CA LEU A 46 10.12 -0.52 4.43
C LEU A 46 11.25 0.33 5.04
N GLN A 47 11.23 0.62 6.35
CA GLN A 47 12.34 1.30 7.03
C GLN A 47 13.63 0.46 7.03
N ASN A 48 13.50 -0.86 7.13
CA ASN A 48 14.64 -1.79 7.07
C ASN A 48 15.15 -2.04 5.64
N SER A 49 14.55 -1.40 4.63
CA SER A 49 15.04 -1.47 3.26
C SER A 49 16.16 -0.46 3.02
N HIS A 50 17.22 -0.89 2.32
CA HIS A 50 18.35 -0.02 1.93
C HIS A 50 18.01 0.95 0.77
N SER A 51 16.76 1.00 0.33
CA SER A 51 16.31 1.85 -0.77
C SER A 51 15.71 3.15 -0.23
N ALA A 52 16.27 4.29 -0.63
CA ALA A 52 15.76 5.62 -0.26
C ALA A 52 14.28 5.80 -0.65
N VAL A 53 13.83 5.17 -1.75
CA VAL A 53 12.43 5.20 -2.19
C VAL A 53 11.53 4.46 -1.22
N LEU A 54 11.98 3.32 -0.68
CA LEU A 54 11.21 2.52 0.28
C LEU A 54 11.19 3.19 1.65
N GLN A 55 12.27 3.86 2.06
CA GLN A 55 12.29 4.66 3.28
C GLN A 55 11.34 5.86 3.19
N ALA A 56 11.30 6.56 2.06
CA ALA A 56 10.34 7.64 1.83
C ALA A 56 8.89 7.12 1.88
N ALA A 57 8.62 5.98 1.25
CA ALA A 57 7.31 5.34 1.34
C ALA A 57 6.94 4.98 2.79
N ALA A 58 7.89 4.53 3.61
CA ALA A 58 7.64 4.25 5.02
C ALA A 58 7.22 5.50 5.82
N ASP A 59 7.82 6.66 5.52
CA ASP A 59 7.44 7.95 6.12
C ASP A 59 6.02 8.35 5.68
N GLU A 60 5.69 8.19 4.40
CA GLU A 60 4.35 8.43 3.87
C GLU A 60 3.30 7.50 4.52
N LEU A 61 3.61 6.23 4.77
CA LEU A 61 2.70 5.34 5.53
C LEU A 61 2.53 5.79 6.99
N GLY A 62 3.58 6.32 7.62
CA GLY A 62 3.53 6.92 8.95
C GLY A 62 2.61 8.14 8.99
N GLN A 63 2.72 9.03 8.00
CA GLN A 63 1.81 10.17 7.86
C GLN A 63 0.37 9.72 7.62
N LEU A 64 0.15 8.69 6.81
CA LEU A 64 -1.18 8.14 6.55
C LEU A 64 -1.82 7.62 7.84
N LYS A 65 -1.07 6.87 8.65
CA LYS A 65 -1.51 6.44 9.98
C LYS A 65 -1.88 7.63 10.86
N GLY A 66 -1.07 8.69 10.85
CA GLY A 66 -1.36 9.92 11.58
C GLY A 66 -2.69 10.56 11.15
N TYR A 67 -2.94 10.71 9.84
CA TYR A 67 -4.21 11.24 9.34
C TYR A 67 -5.40 10.38 9.76
N LEU A 68 -5.28 9.06 9.66
CA LEU A 68 -6.34 8.13 10.08
C LEU A 68 -6.63 8.21 11.58
N GLN A 69 -5.59 8.28 12.42
CA GLN A 69 -5.73 8.40 13.88
C GLN A 69 -6.34 9.74 14.29
N ASN A 70 -6.03 10.80 13.56
CA ASN A 70 -6.56 12.14 13.82
C ASN A 70 -7.97 12.35 13.25
N GLY A 71 -8.51 11.36 12.53
CA GLY A 71 -9.80 11.47 11.83
C GLY A 71 -9.77 12.36 10.59
N ASP A 72 -8.58 12.73 10.10
CA ASP A 72 -8.38 13.58 8.94
C ASP A 72 -8.51 12.77 7.64
N ARG A 73 -9.77 12.47 7.29
CA ARG A 73 -10.16 11.76 6.07
C ARG A 73 -9.64 12.41 4.77
N PRO A 74 -9.70 13.75 4.58
CA PRO A 74 -9.22 14.35 3.33
C PRO A 74 -7.70 14.23 3.15
N GLY A 75 -6.90 14.40 4.20
CA GLY A 75 -5.46 14.17 4.16
C GLY A 75 -5.13 12.71 3.93
N ALA A 76 -5.83 11.79 4.60
CA ALA A 76 -5.67 10.36 4.37
C ALA A 76 -5.99 9.97 2.91
N ALA A 77 -7.09 10.48 2.35
CA ALA A 77 -7.47 10.20 0.97
C ALA A 77 -6.46 10.78 -0.04
N ALA A 78 -5.99 12.01 0.17
CA ALA A 78 -4.99 12.61 -0.70
C ALA A 78 -3.68 11.81 -0.70
N LEU A 79 -3.25 11.32 0.46
CA LEU A 79 -2.04 10.54 0.59
C LEU A 79 -2.19 9.11 0.05
N MET A 80 -3.32 8.44 0.27
CA MET A 80 -3.63 7.15 -0.36
C MET A 80 -3.60 7.23 -1.88
N GLN A 81 -4.14 8.30 -2.45
CA GLN A 81 -4.10 8.51 -3.90
C GLN A 81 -2.64 8.62 -4.39
N ARG A 82 -1.81 9.43 -3.74
CA ARG A 82 -0.38 9.56 -4.10
C ARG A 82 0.37 8.23 -3.99
N LEU A 83 0.18 7.51 -2.89
CA LEU A 83 0.79 6.20 -2.70
C LEU A 83 0.35 5.21 -3.78
N GLY A 84 -0.94 5.22 -4.16
CA GLY A 84 -1.44 4.37 -5.23
C GLY A 84 -0.87 4.71 -6.61
N GLU A 85 -0.71 6.01 -6.90
CA GLU A 85 -0.05 6.49 -8.12
C GLU A 85 1.45 6.11 -8.15
N GLN A 86 2.16 6.27 -7.03
CA GLN A 86 3.55 5.85 -6.90
C GLN A 86 3.70 4.33 -7.06
N ALA A 87 2.82 3.53 -6.46
CA ALA A 87 2.81 2.08 -6.59
C ALA A 87 2.57 1.64 -8.05
N SER A 88 1.63 2.27 -8.76
CA SER A 88 1.41 2.01 -10.19
C SER A 88 2.59 2.41 -11.07
N ARG A 89 3.30 3.49 -10.74
CA ARG A 89 4.52 3.90 -11.44
C ARG A 89 5.67 2.93 -11.18
N ALA A 90 5.84 2.53 -9.91
CA ALA A 90 6.83 1.53 -9.52
C ALA A 90 6.56 0.19 -10.21
N ALA A 91 5.29 -0.26 -10.24
CA ALA A 91 4.86 -1.44 -11.00
C ALA A 91 5.26 -1.38 -12.47
N SER A 92 4.99 -0.24 -13.12
CA SER A 92 5.33 -0.01 -14.53
C SER A 92 6.84 -0.06 -14.79
N ASN A 93 7.65 0.35 -13.81
CA ASN A 93 9.12 0.32 -13.88
C ASN A 93 9.71 -1.05 -13.47
N THR A 94 8.94 -1.90 -12.79
CA THR A 94 9.39 -3.22 -12.29
C THR A 94 9.25 -4.33 -13.34
N HIS A 95 8.94 -3.97 -14.59
CA HIS A 95 8.67 -4.91 -15.69
C HIS A 95 9.86 -5.82 -16.03
N GLU A 96 11.10 -5.46 -15.65
CA GLU A 96 12.32 -6.17 -16.04
C GLU A 96 12.76 -7.32 -15.12
N VAL A 97 12.18 -7.51 -13.93
CA VAL A 97 12.74 -8.44 -12.91
C VAL A 97 11.98 -9.77 -12.79
N ALA A 98 10.87 -9.95 -13.51
CA ALA A 98 10.07 -11.17 -13.43
C ALA A 98 10.65 -12.30 -14.32
N GLY A 99 11.81 -12.83 -13.92
CA GLY A 99 12.36 -14.05 -14.48
C GLY A 99 11.59 -15.29 -14.03
N ALA A 100 10.81 -15.86 -14.96
CA ALA A 100 10.37 -17.25 -15.13
C ALA A 100 9.82 -18.10 -13.96
N HIS A 101 9.89 -17.72 -12.70
CA HIS A 101 9.39 -18.55 -11.60
C HIS A 101 8.72 -17.68 -10.53
N LEU A 102 7.54 -18.14 -10.10
CA LEU A 102 6.75 -17.71 -8.94
C LEU A 102 5.65 -16.66 -9.21
N HIS A 103 4.45 -17.00 -8.69
CA HIS A 103 3.21 -16.25 -8.57
C HIS A 103 3.24 -14.76 -8.91
N ASN A 104 2.33 -14.31 -9.79
CA ASN A 104 2.05 -12.91 -10.19
C ASN A 104 3.22 -11.96 -9.89
N GLY A 105 4.05 -11.70 -10.91
CA GLY A 105 5.26 -10.91 -10.75
C GLY A 105 5.03 -9.61 -9.97
N LEU A 106 6.05 -9.19 -9.22
CA LEU A 106 6.04 -8.07 -8.28
C LEU A 106 5.39 -6.79 -8.83
N GLY A 107 5.55 -6.52 -10.13
CA GLY A 107 4.87 -5.42 -10.82
C GLY A 107 3.34 -5.54 -10.87
N ASP A 108 2.79 -6.74 -11.10
CA ASP A 108 1.34 -6.98 -11.11
C ASP A 108 0.72 -6.75 -9.72
N GLN A 109 1.38 -7.22 -8.67
CA GLN A 109 0.94 -6.99 -7.30
C GLN A 109 1.02 -5.52 -6.89
N LEU A 110 2.07 -4.81 -7.27
CA LEU A 110 2.19 -3.36 -7.04
C LEU A 110 1.12 -2.58 -7.80
N ARG A 111 0.77 -3.02 -9.01
CA ARG A 111 -0.30 -2.42 -9.80
C ARG A 111 -1.66 -2.62 -9.13
N HIS A 112 -1.93 -3.84 -8.65
CA HIS A 112 -3.16 -4.14 -7.93
C HIS A 112 -3.25 -3.34 -6.62
N LEU A 113 -2.16 -3.23 -5.87
CA LEU A 113 -2.06 -2.37 -4.69
C LEU A 113 -2.40 -0.92 -5.03
N GLY A 114 -1.82 -0.40 -6.12
CA GLY A 114 -2.07 0.96 -6.57
C GLY A 114 -3.54 1.22 -6.88
N GLN A 115 -4.21 0.27 -7.55
CA GLN A 115 -5.63 0.38 -7.84
C GLN A 115 -6.49 0.35 -6.58
N LEU A 116 -6.19 -0.53 -5.62
CA LEU A 116 -6.89 -0.62 -4.34
C LEU A 116 -6.80 0.70 -3.57
N LEU A 117 -5.61 1.29 -3.46
CA LEU A 117 -5.39 2.56 -2.77
C LEU A 117 -6.11 3.74 -3.44
N ILE A 118 -6.10 3.78 -4.78
CA ILE A 118 -6.84 4.80 -5.53
C ILE A 118 -8.35 4.66 -5.30
N MET A 119 -8.90 3.43 -5.34
CA MET A 119 -10.32 3.20 -5.05
C MET A 119 -10.69 3.62 -3.62
N ALA A 120 -9.88 3.25 -2.63
CA ALA A 120 -10.08 3.65 -1.23
C ALA A 120 -10.04 5.17 -1.04
N SER A 121 -9.13 5.86 -1.75
CA SER A 121 -9.08 7.32 -1.74
C SER A 121 -10.37 7.94 -2.30
N GLY A 122 -10.96 7.33 -3.33
CA GLY A 122 -12.26 7.74 -3.88
C GLY A 122 -13.40 7.54 -2.88
N ASN A 123 -13.43 6.40 -2.21
CA ASN A 123 -14.44 6.08 -1.19
C ASN A 123 -14.37 7.05 0.01
N LEU A 124 -13.17 7.46 0.42
CA LEU A 124 -12.99 8.44 1.49
C LEU A 124 -13.38 9.88 1.08
N LYS A 125 -13.22 10.24 -0.21
CA LYS A 125 -13.60 11.56 -0.74
C LYS A 125 -15.09 11.70 -1.04
N SER A 126 -15.78 10.59 -1.30
CA SER A 126 -17.17 10.59 -1.72
C SER A 126 -18.18 10.64 -0.56
N MET A 127 -17.72 10.70 0.69
CA MET A 127 -18.54 10.94 1.89
C MET A 127 -18.43 12.39 2.35
#